data_AF-A0A2M7E0E9-F1
#
_entry.id   AF-A0A2M7E0E9-F1
#
_cell.length_a   1.000
_cell.length_b   1.000
_cell.length_c   1.000
_cell.angle_alpha   90.00
_cell.angle_beta   90.00
_cell.angle_gamma   90.00
#
_symmetry.space_group_name_H-M   'P 1'
#
loop_
_entity.id
_entity.type
_entity.pdbx_description
1 polymer ?
#
loop_
_entity_poly.entity_id
_entity_poly.type
_entity_poly.pdbx_seq_one_letter_code
_entity_poly.pdbx_strand_id
1 'polypeptide(L)'
;DPVMEEPTILSSYELQRVRFAKGALAPKGQLYYPKIKTEITDNQIRFAITKGIKRNVRDMLHIPGGIAGVSGIKYTARKIVKWREKLGVKTAGLYLAQLVRMQEEIGTGGGGFRFIYAAFLQQAYQFHQKEELLKISEQFTKSGDLWRSAAVQAAGIFKGRITSIIDFQDMGNYLLEVADVEKNAFKSLSKINWKN
;
A
#
# COMPACT_ATOMS: atom_id res chain seq x y z
N ASP A 1 -10.65 11.02 8.83
CA ASP A 1 -9.26 10.84 8.40
C ASP A 1 -8.38 10.87 9.65
N PRO A 2 -7.57 9.85 9.98
CA PRO A 2 -6.81 9.81 11.22
C PRO A 2 -5.36 10.28 11.03
N VAL A 3 -5.08 11.17 10.08
CA VAL A 3 -3.79 11.86 10.01
C VAL A 3 -4.04 13.29 10.49
N MET A 4 -3.57 13.60 11.70
CA MET A 4 -3.63 14.96 12.24
C MET A 4 -2.77 15.88 11.35
N GLU A 5 -3.33 17.00 10.90
CA GLU A 5 -2.62 17.97 10.05
C GLU A 5 -1.42 18.61 10.78
N GLU A 6 -1.53 18.72 12.11
CA GLU A 6 -0.53 19.36 12.96
C GLU A 6 0.08 18.37 13.98
N PRO A 7 1.34 18.58 14.40
CA PRO A 7 1.95 17.80 15.48
C PRO A 7 1.13 17.89 16.76
N THR A 8 0.58 16.76 17.21
CA THR A 8 -0.13 16.68 18.50
C THR A 8 0.76 16.12 19.59
N ILE A 9 0.75 16.75 20.76
CA ILE A 9 1.50 16.33 21.94
C ILE A 9 0.55 15.64 22.93
N LEU A 10 0.99 14.52 23.50
CA LEU A 10 0.31 13.85 24.59
C LEU A 10 1.15 13.96 25.86
N SER A 11 0.50 14.19 27.00
CA SER A 11 1.13 14.01 28.30
C SER A 11 1.53 12.54 28.54
N SER A 12 2.44 12.29 29.47
CA SER A 12 2.83 10.93 29.88
C SER A 12 1.62 10.09 30.29
N TYR A 13 0.69 10.69 31.03
CA TYR A 13 -0.55 10.05 31.47
C TYR A 13 -1.45 9.66 30.29
N GLU A 14 -1.66 10.57 29.34
CA GLU A 14 -2.47 10.28 28.15
C GLU A 14 -1.80 9.21 27.28
N LEU A 15 -0.49 9.30 27.07
CA LEU A 15 0.27 8.30 26.32
C LEU A 15 0.15 6.91 26.96
N GLN A 16 0.21 6.82 28.28
CA GLN A 16 0.01 5.56 29.00
C GLN A 16 -1.39 5.02 28.78
N ARG A 17 -2.43 5.86 28.85
CA ARG A 17 -3.81 5.42 28.62
C ARG A 17 -4.05 4.90 27.20
N VAL A 18 -3.63 5.63 26.17
CA VAL A 18 -3.89 5.25 24.77
C VAL A 18 -3.15 3.98 24.37
N ARG A 19 -1.95 3.76 24.92
CA ARG A 19 -1.13 2.55 24.69
C ARG A 19 -1.75 1.27 25.25
N PHE A 20 -2.71 1.36 26.16
CA PHE A 20 -3.47 0.25 26.73
C PHE A 20 -4.98 0.35 26.44
N ALA A 21 -5.36 1.02 25.34
CA ALA A 21 -6.75 1.10 24.92
C ALA A 21 -7.37 -0.30 24.75
N LYS A 22 -8.60 -0.49 25.22
CA LYS A 22 -9.32 -1.77 25.13
C LYS A 22 -10.09 -1.85 23.81
N GLY A 23 -10.23 -3.06 23.25
CA GLY A 23 -11.03 -3.30 22.05
C GLY A 23 -10.48 -4.42 21.17
N ALA A 24 -11.11 -4.62 20.02
CA ALA A 24 -10.57 -5.49 18.97
C ALA A 24 -9.22 -4.92 18.50
N LEU A 25 -8.19 -5.76 18.37
CA LEU A 25 -6.81 -5.36 18.07
C LEU A 25 -6.19 -4.42 19.12
N ALA A 26 -6.57 -4.53 20.40
CA ALA A 26 -6.03 -3.72 21.48
C ALA A 26 -4.49 -3.73 21.51
N PRO A 27 -3.83 -2.55 21.61
CA PRO A 27 -2.38 -2.46 21.75
C PRO A 27 -1.94 -3.05 23.10
N LYS A 28 -0.78 -3.72 23.10
CA LYS A 28 -0.19 -4.34 24.30
C LYS A 28 0.76 -3.40 25.05
N GLY A 29 0.58 -2.08 24.91
CA GLY A 29 1.47 -1.11 25.53
C GLY A 29 2.92 -1.19 25.06
N GLN A 30 3.19 -1.66 23.84
CA GLN A 30 4.56 -1.68 23.31
C GLN A 30 5.07 -0.25 23.08
N LEU A 31 6.35 0.00 23.37
CA LEU A 31 7.05 1.24 23.07
C LEU A 31 8.34 0.90 22.36
N TYR A 32 8.53 1.47 21.18
CA TYR A 32 9.76 1.35 20.42
C TYR A 32 10.48 2.68 20.48
N TYR A 33 11.73 2.66 20.90
CA TYR A 33 12.61 3.82 20.89
C TYR A 33 14.03 3.37 20.53
N PRO A 34 14.80 4.20 19.83
CA PRO A 34 16.20 3.90 19.57
C PRO A 34 16.96 3.82 20.90
N LYS A 35 17.56 2.66 21.21
CA LYS A 35 18.38 2.49 22.43
C LYS A 35 19.78 3.09 22.27
N ILE A 36 20.30 3.14 21.05
CA ILE A 36 21.62 3.65 20.73
C ILE A 36 21.44 4.77 19.70
N LYS A 37 21.96 5.95 20.02
CA LYS A 37 22.08 7.06 19.08
C LYS A 37 23.45 6.98 18.44
N THR A 38 23.57 6.27 17.33
CA THR A 38 24.75 6.34 16.46
C THR A 38 24.47 7.30 15.31
N GLU A 39 25.47 8.05 14.88
CA GLU A 39 25.39 8.75 13.60
C GLU A 39 25.23 7.74 12.47
N ILE A 40 24.25 7.98 11.60
CA ILE A 40 23.96 7.12 10.45
C ILE A 40 24.77 7.62 9.26
N THR A 41 25.64 6.76 8.74
CA THR A 41 26.47 7.07 7.57
C THR A 41 25.71 6.86 6.26
N ASP A 42 26.11 7.59 5.22
CA ASP A 42 25.57 7.40 3.85
C ASP A 42 25.72 5.96 3.34
N ASN A 43 26.80 5.28 3.71
CA ASN A 43 27.01 3.87 3.34
C ASN A 43 25.97 2.94 3.98
N GLN A 44 25.58 3.19 5.23
CA GLN A 44 24.51 2.45 5.88
C GLN A 44 23.17 2.72 5.20
N ILE A 45 22.89 3.97 4.80
CA ILE A 45 21.67 4.33 4.07
C ILE A 45 21.64 3.65 2.69
N ARG A 46 22.74 3.73 1.92
CA ARG A 46 22.89 3.05 0.63
C ARG A 46 22.61 1.55 0.73
N PHE A 47 23.19 0.89 1.75
CA PHE A 47 22.94 -0.52 2.01
C PHE A 47 21.48 -0.81 2.37
N ALA A 48 20.89 0.01 3.25
CA ALA A 48 19.51 -0.14 3.67
C ALA A 48 18.52 0.02 2.51
N ILE A 49 18.72 1.01 1.63
CA ILE A 49 17.93 1.23 0.42
C ILE A 49 17.96 -0.01 -0.47
N THR A 50 19.16 -0.49 -0.82
CA THR A 50 19.33 -1.67 -1.67
C THR A 50 18.66 -2.90 -1.07
N LYS A 51 18.84 -3.12 0.24
CA LYS A 51 18.21 -4.24 0.96
C LYS A 51 16.69 -4.14 0.98
N GLY A 52 16.15 -2.95 1.23
CA GLY A 52 14.71 -2.69 1.25
C GLY A 52 14.06 -2.91 -0.11
N ILE A 53 14.66 -2.38 -1.18
CA ILE A 53 14.15 -2.55 -2.54
C ILE A 53 14.19 -4.03 -2.95
N LYS A 54 15.31 -4.74 -2.71
CA LYS A 54 15.41 -6.18 -3.02
C LYS A 54 14.36 -7.00 -2.26
N ARG A 55 14.11 -6.67 -0.99
CA ARG A 55 13.06 -7.30 -0.19
C ARG A 55 11.68 -7.08 -0.81
N ASN A 56 11.34 -5.84 -1.16
CA ASN A 56 10.04 -5.52 -1.76
C ASN A 56 9.86 -6.21 -3.12
N VAL A 57 10.89 -6.23 -3.96
CA VAL A 57 10.88 -6.99 -5.24
C VAL A 57 10.55 -8.45 -4.99
N ARG A 58 11.23 -9.10 -4.04
CA ARG A 58 10.95 -10.49 -3.66
C ARG A 58 9.51 -10.66 -3.17
N ASP A 59 9.08 -9.84 -2.22
CA ASP A 59 7.77 -9.99 -1.58
C ASP A 59 6.61 -9.72 -2.55
N MET A 60 6.79 -8.82 -3.51
CA MET A 60 5.75 -8.46 -4.47
C MET A 60 5.68 -9.40 -5.68
N LEU A 61 6.81 -9.99 -6.10
CA LEU A 61 6.87 -10.86 -7.28
C LEU A 61 6.94 -12.36 -6.97
N HIS A 62 7.50 -12.73 -5.82
CA HIS A 62 7.96 -14.11 -5.56
C HIS A 62 7.49 -14.69 -4.23
N ILE A 63 6.59 -14.01 -3.50
CA ILE A 63 6.02 -14.60 -2.29
C ILE A 63 5.24 -15.87 -2.66
N PRO A 64 5.46 -17.00 -1.95
CA PRO A 64 4.74 -18.23 -2.22
C PRO A 64 3.22 -18.06 -2.05
N GLY A 65 2.45 -18.69 -2.94
CA GLY A 65 0.99 -18.63 -2.94
C GLY A 65 0.40 -17.54 -3.84
N GLY A 66 -0.92 -17.38 -3.79
CA GLY A 66 -1.67 -16.50 -4.68
C GLY A 66 -2.37 -15.31 -4.00
N ILE A 67 -2.16 -15.13 -2.70
CA ILE A 67 -2.95 -14.19 -1.87
C ILE A 67 -2.18 -12.94 -1.43
N ALA A 68 -0.90 -12.81 -1.80
CA ALA A 68 -0.05 -11.69 -1.43
C ALA A 68 0.73 -11.16 -2.65
N GLY A 69 1.29 -9.95 -2.50
CA GLY A 69 1.97 -9.25 -3.57
C GLY A 69 1.07 -8.96 -4.77
N VAL A 70 1.67 -8.86 -5.95
CA VAL A 70 0.94 -8.66 -7.22
C VAL A 70 -0.11 -9.76 -7.45
N SER A 71 0.22 -11.00 -7.11
CA SER A 71 -0.71 -12.14 -7.25
C SER A 71 -1.95 -11.97 -6.38
N GLY A 72 -1.79 -11.48 -5.15
CA GLY A 72 -2.89 -11.19 -4.23
C GLY A 72 -3.84 -10.10 -4.74
N ILE A 73 -3.29 -9.08 -5.39
CA ILE A 73 -4.08 -8.02 -6.04
C ILE A 73 -4.93 -8.63 -7.18
N LYS A 74 -4.31 -9.44 -8.06
CA LYS A 74 -5.03 -10.13 -9.16
C LYS A 74 -6.07 -11.11 -8.65
N TYR A 75 -5.76 -11.83 -7.59
CA TYR A 75 -6.68 -12.77 -6.96
C TYR A 75 -7.93 -12.04 -6.46
N THR A 76 -7.74 -10.92 -5.74
CA THR A 76 -8.83 -10.09 -5.23
C THR A 76 -9.66 -9.51 -6.37
N ALA A 77 -9.02 -8.99 -7.43
CA ALA A 77 -9.69 -8.47 -8.61
C ALA A 77 -10.67 -9.49 -9.23
N ARG A 78 -10.21 -10.73 -9.43
CA ARG A 78 -11.01 -11.82 -10.01
C ARG A 78 -12.19 -12.24 -9.13
N LYS A 79 -12.10 -12.01 -7.82
CA LYS A 79 -13.19 -12.28 -6.87
C LYS A 79 -14.25 -11.20 -6.93
N ILE A 80 -13.84 -9.92 -6.97
CA ILE A 80 -14.74 -8.76 -7.01
C ILE A 80 -15.73 -8.84 -8.17
N VAL A 81 -15.27 -9.21 -9.36
CA VAL A 81 -16.14 -9.37 -10.55
C VAL A 81 -17.32 -10.30 -10.30
N LYS A 82 -17.17 -11.28 -9.40
CA LYS A 82 -18.20 -12.29 -9.09
C LYS A 82 -18.99 -11.97 -7.83
N TRP A 83 -18.61 -10.96 -7.05
CA TRP A 83 -19.20 -10.70 -5.74
C TRP A 83 -20.66 -10.28 -5.83
N ARG A 84 -21.01 -9.43 -6.81
CA ARG A 84 -22.39 -8.99 -7.00
C ARG A 84 -23.36 -10.16 -7.11
N GLU A 85 -23.08 -11.09 -8.02
CA GLU A 85 -23.95 -12.24 -8.30
C GLU A 85 -23.92 -13.26 -7.16
N LYS A 86 -22.76 -13.47 -6.52
CA LYS A 86 -22.61 -14.48 -5.47
C LYS A 86 -23.11 -14.03 -4.10
N LEU A 87 -23.00 -12.75 -3.78
CA LEU A 87 -23.25 -12.21 -2.43
C LEU A 87 -24.45 -11.26 -2.39
N GLY A 88 -24.95 -10.83 -3.56
CA GLY A 88 -25.91 -9.74 -3.68
C GLY A 88 -25.27 -8.37 -3.50
N VAL A 89 -25.96 -7.33 -3.98
CA VAL A 89 -25.46 -5.94 -4.01
C VAL A 89 -25.05 -5.44 -2.62
N LYS A 90 -25.88 -5.68 -1.60
CA LYS A 90 -25.65 -5.20 -0.23
C LYS A 90 -24.35 -5.76 0.36
N THR A 91 -24.18 -7.08 0.35
CA THR A 91 -23.00 -7.73 0.93
C THR A 91 -21.75 -7.44 0.12
N ALA A 92 -21.86 -7.45 -1.22
CA ALA A 92 -20.74 -7.14 -2.09
C ALA A 92 -20.25 -5.68 -1.91
N GLY A 93 -21.16 -4.72 -1.74
CA GLY A 93 -20.84 -3.33 -1.41
C GLY A 93 -20.14 -3.19 -0.06
N LEU A 94 -20.58 -3.92 0.96
CA LEU A 94 -19.91 -3.93 2.28
C LEU A 94 -18.48 -4.50 2.20
N TYR A 95 -18.25 -5.53 1.40
CA TYR A 95 -16.91 -6.10 1.21
C TYR A 95 -15.98 -5.11 0.51
N LEU A 96 -16.47 -4.39 -0.50
CA LEU A 96 -15.73 -3.32 -1.17
C LEU A 96 -15.43 -2.16 -0.22
N ALA A 97 -16.39 -1.76 0.62
CA ALA A 97 -16.17 -0.73 1.64
C ALA A 97 -15.08 -1.14 2.62
N GLN A 98 -15.06 -2.40 3.09
CA GLN A 98 -13.98 -2.89 3.94
C GLN A 98 -12.63 -2.93 3.22
N LEU A 99 -12.60 -3.30 1.94
CA LEU A 99 -11.37 -3.25 1.14
C LEU A 99 -10.81 -1.82 1.11
N VAL A 100 -11.63 -0.82 0.75
CA VAL A 100 -11.21 0.59 0.71
C VAL A 100 -10.79 1.08 2.09
N ARG A 101 -11.54 0.77 3.14
CA ARG A 101 -11.19 1.15 4.51
C ARG A 101 -9.83 0.61 4.93
N MET A 102 -9.54 -0.66 4.63
CA MET A 102 -8.23 -1.25 4.96
C MET A 102 -7.10 -0.61 4.15
N GLN A 103 -7.33 -0.31 2.87
CA GLN A 103 -6.29 0.18 1.95
C GLN A 103 -6.04 1.69 2.08
N GLU A 104 -7.09 2.52 2.14
CA GLU A 104 -7.00 3.99 2.11
C GLU A 104 -7.13 4.62 3.50
N GLU A 105 -8.11 4.21 4.32
CA GLU A 105 -8.39 4.89 5.61
C GLU A 105 -7.45 4.45 6.75
N ILE A 106 -7.26 3.13 6.89
CA ILE A 106 -6.36 2.58 7.91
C ILE A 106 -4.91 2.66 7.43
N GLY A 107 -4.69 2.78 6.11
CA GLY A 107 -3.35 2.84 5.54
C GLY A 107 -2.59 1.53 5.75
N THR A 108 -3.18 0.40 5.38
CA THR A 108 -2.44 -0.89 5.34
C THR A 108 -1.90 -1.22 3.95
N GLY A 109 -2.08 -0.30 2.99
CA GLY A 109 -1.68 -0.46 1.60
C GLY A 109 -2.23 0.66 0.73
N GLY A 110 -2.93 0.31 -0.35
CA GLY A 110 -3.62 1.28 -1.21
C GLY A 110 -2.69 2.30 -1.85
N GLY A 111 -3.28 3.41 -2.29
CA GLY A 111 -2.60 4.47 -3.02
C GLY A 111 -1.57 5.22 -2.18
N GLY A 112 -1.88 5.48 -0.90
CA GLY A 112 -0.98 6.16 0.04
C GLY A 112 0.41 5.52 0.10
N PHE A 113 0.48 4.18 0.24
CA PHE A 113 1.76 3.47 0.28
C PHE A 113 2.53 3.51 -1.04
N ARG A 114 1.83 3.62 -2.18
CA ARG A 114 2.48 3.74 -3.48
C ARG A 114 3.09 5.12 -3.66
N PHE A 115 2.43 6.18 -3.22
CA PHE A 115 3.02 7.52 -3.20
C PHE A 115 4.22 7.60 -2.25
N ILE A 116 4.14 7.00 -1.06
CA ILE A 116 5.28 6.90 -0.14
C ILE A 116 6.44 6.14 -0.80
N TYR A 117 6.17 5.02 -1.46
CA TYR A 117 7.20 4.25 -2.13
C TYR A 117 7.80 4.99 -3.35
N ALA A 118 7.00 5.74 -4.10
CA ALA A 118 7.48 6.60 -5.18
C ALA A 118 8.43 7.68 -4.64
N ALA A 119 8.01 8.42 -3.60
CA ALA A 119 8.85 9.42 -2.95
C ALA A 119 10.14 8.81 -2.37
N PHE A 120 10.06 7.61 -1.80
CA PHE A 120 11.23 6.86 -1.35
C PHE A 120 12.21 6.57 -2.50
N LEU A 121 11.73 6.15 -3.69
CA LEU A 121 12.60 5.93 -4.84
C LEU A 121 13.22 7.23 -5.37
N GLN A 122 12.48 8.34 -5.34
CA GLN A 122 13.01 9.66 -5.70
C GLN A 122 14.13 10.10 -4.75
N GLN A 123 13.93 9.92 -3.44
CA GLN A 123 14.96 10.22 -2.44
C GLN A 123 16.15 9.26 -2.51
N ALA A 124 15.91 8.00 -2.88
CA ALA A 124 16.96 7.00 -3.06
C ALA A 124 17.94 7.40 -4.17
N TYR A 125 17.53 8.21 -5.15
CA TYR A 125 18.42 8.75 -6.20
C TYR A 125 19.61 9.55 -5.63
N GLN A 126 19.39 10.28 -4.52
CA GLN A 126 20.45 11.07 -3.87
C GLN A 126 21.58 10.17 -3.35
N PHE A 127 21.26 8.94 -3.00
CA PHE A 127 22.23 7.93 -2.59
C PHE A 127 22.70 7.14 -3.80
N HIS A 128 21.80 6.55 -4.57
CA HIS A 128 22.13 5.78 -5.77
C HIS A 128 21.72 6.58 -7.00
N GLN A 129 22.67 7.30 -7.63
CA GLN A 129 22.44 8.11 -8.83
C GLN A 129 22.12 7.24 -10.06
N LYS A 130 20.95 6.61 -10.03
CA LYS A 130 20.40 5.70 -11.03
C LYS A 130 19.10 6.31 -11.51
N GLU A 131 19.10 6.85 -12.72
CA GLU A 131 17.93 7.48 -13.36
C GLU A 131 16.72 6.52 -13.43
N GLU A 132 16.97 5.21 -13.43
CA GLU A 132 15.94 4.19 -13.36
C GLU A 132 15.04 4.35 -12.12
N LEU A 133 15.57 4.82 -10.98
CA LEU A 133 14.79 5.03 -9.77
C LEU A 133 13.73 6.11 -9.96
N LEU A 134 14.08 7.20 -10.64
CA LEU A 134 13.15 8.29 -10.93
C LEU A 134 12.04 7.81 -11.87
N LYS A 135 12.41 7.15 -12.97
CA LYS A 135 11.45 6.60 -13.95
C LYS A 135 10.52 5.54 -13.35
N ILE A 136 11.04 4.71 -12.44
CA ILE A 136 10.22 3.71 -11.76
C ILE A 136 9.31 4.36 -10.71
N SER A 137 9.75 5.44 -10.06
CA SER A 137 8.90 6.16 -9.10
C SER A 137 7.59 6.63 -9.73
N GLU A 138 7.62 7.09 -10.98
CA GLU A 138 6.43 7.50 -11.74
C GLU A 138 5.42 6.35 -11.92
N GLN A 139 5.90 5.11 -12.09
CA GLN A 139 5.01 3.94 -12.19
C GLN A 139 4.29 3.68 -10.86
N PHE A 140 4.95 3.91 -9.72
CA PHE A 140 4.31 3.81 -8.41
C PHE A 140 3.32 4.96 -8.18
N THR A 141 3.63 6.18 -8.60
CA THR A 141 2.65 7.28 -8.60
C THR A 141 1.40 6.91 -9.39
N LYS A 142 1.57 6.42 -10.64
CA LYS A 142 0.46 5.94 -11.46
C LYS A 142 -0.33 4.84 -10.77
N SER A 143 0.35 3.87 -10.16
CA SER A 143 -0.32 2.81 -9.39
C SER A 143 -1.13 3.38 -8.22
N GLY A 144 -0.63 4.42 -7.55
CA GLY A 144 -1.35 5.10 -6.47
C GLY A 144 -2.63 5.78 -6.96
N ASP A 145 -2.58 6.42 -8.13
CA ASP A 145 -3.76 7.06 -8.74
C ASP A 145 -4.83 6.04 -9.17
N LEU A 146 -4.40 4.87 -9.66
CA LEU A 146 -5.30 3.75 -9.97
C LEU A 146 -5.97 3.21 -8.71
N TRP A 147 -5.23 3.08 -7.59
CA TRP A 147 -5.82 2.71 -6.30
C TRP A 147 -6.88 3.71 -5.82
N ARG A 148 -6.63 5.02 -5.97
CA ARG A 148 -7.62 6.07 -5.67
C ARG A 148 -8.86 5.97 -6.55
N SER A 149 -8.66 5.72 -7.86
CA SER A 149 -9.76 5.52 -8.80
C SER A 149 -10.62 4.32 -8.42
N ALA A 150 -9.98 3.21 -8.03
CA ALA A 150 -10.67 2.03 -7.51
C ALA A 150 -11.44 2.33 -6.21
N ALA A 151 -10.88 3.14 -5.31
CA ALA A 151 -11.55 3.54 -4.09
C ALA A 151 -12.82 4.38 -4.35
N VAL A 152 -12.78 5.29 -5.33
CA VAL A 152 -13.95 6.06 -5.76
C VAL A 152 -15.03 5.15 -6.35
N GLN A 153 -14.65 4.20 -7.21
CA GLN A 153 -15.56 3.20 -7.78
C GLN A 153 -16.26 2.39 -6.67
N ALA A 154 -15.47 1.83 -5.74
CA ALA A 154 -15.98 1.07 -4.61
C ALA A 154 -16.90 1.90 -3.70
N ALA A 155 -16.59 3.17 -3.46
CA ALA A 155 -17.43 4.07 -2.68
C ALA A 155 -18.78 4.35 -3.38
N GLY A 156 -18.78 4.48 -4.71
CA GLY A 156 -20.00 4.59 -5.52
C GLY A 156 -20.90 3.37 -5.37
N ILE A 157 -20.30 2.17 -5.42
CA ILE A 157 -21.00 0.89 -5.24
C ILE A 157 -21.58 0.77 -3.84
N PHE A 158 -20.77 1.01 -2.82
CA PHE A 158 -21.21 0.91 -1.42
C PHE A 158 -22.34 1.89 -1.10
N LYS A 159 -22.30 3.12 -1.65
CA LYS A 159 -23.37 4.12 -1.48
C LYS A 159 -24.61 3.85 -2.34
N GLY A 160 -24.63 2.76 -3.11
CA GLY A 160 -25.76 2.38 -3.95
C GLY A 160 -25.96 3.27 -5.19
N ARG A 161 -24.97 4.11 -5.56
CA ARG A 161 -25.07 5.03 -6.71
C ARG A 161 -24.88 4.31 -8.03
N ILE A 162 -24.04 3.28 -8.04
CA ILE A 162 -23.71 2.42 -9.18
C ILE A 162 -23.69 0.97 -8.69
N THR A 163 -24.52 0.07 -9.22
CA THR A 163 -24.67 -1.29 -8.65
C THR A 163 -24.89 -2.37 -9.71
N SER A 164 -24.66 -2.04 -10.97
CA SER A 164 -24.78 -2.95 -12.11
C SER A 164 -23.62 -3.95 -12.14
N ILE A 165 -23.69 -4.95 -13.01
CA ILE A 165 -22.61 -5.93 -13.19
C ILE A 165 -21.34 -5.24 -13.72
N ILE A 166 -21.49 -4.27 -14.63
CA ILE A 166 -20.35 -3.55 -15.21
C ILE A 166 -19.56 -2.80 -14.13
N ASP A 167 -20.24 -2.23 -13.12
CA ASP A 167 -19.56 -1.49 -12.05
C ASP A 167 -18.58 -2.36 -11.24
N PHE A 168 -18.94 -3.64 -11.00
CA PHE A 168 -18.07 -4.61 -10.34
C PHE A 168 -16.98 -5.14 -11.28
N GLN A 169 -17.25 -5.21 -12.59
CA GLN A 169 -16.24 -5.53 -13.60
C GLN A 169 -15.17 -4.43 -13.65
N ASP A 170 -15.58 -3.16 -13.67
CA ASP A 170 -14.69 -2.01 -13.66
C ASP A 170 -13.82 -1.98 -12.40
N MET A 171 -14.40 -2.27 -11.24
CA MET A 171 -13.64 -2.41 -9.99
C MET A 171 -12.57 -3.52 -10.09
N GLY A 172 -12.92 -4.67 -10.69
CA GLY A 172 -11.96 -5.73 -10.97
C GLY A 172 -10.87 -5.30 -11.95
N ASN A 173 -11.24 -4.57 -13.01
CA ASN A 173 -10.32 -4.09 -14.04
C ASN A 173 -9.29 -3.11 -13.46
N TYR A 174 -9.70 -2.17 -12.60
CA TYR A 174 -8.78 -1.27 -11.90
C TYR A 174 -7.71 -2.05 -11.12
N LEU A 175 -8.11 -3.06 -10.35
CA LEU A 175 -7.15 -3.88 -9.58
C LEU A 175 -6.25 -4.73 -10.48
N LEU A 176 -6.75 -5.20 -11.62
CA LEU A 176 -5.91 -5.90 -12.60
C LEU A 176 -4.86 -4.96 -13.19
N GLU A 177 -5.24 -3.73 -13.55
CA GLU A 177 -4.31 -2.72 -14.06
C GLU A 177 -3.27 -2.33 -13.02
N VAL A 178 -3.69 -2.09 -11.77
CA VAL A 178 -2.78 -1.88 -10.63
C VAL A 178 -1.76 -3.02 -10.56
N ALA A 179 -2.21 -4.26 -10.59
CA ALA A 179 -1.32 -5.41 -10.50
C ALA A 179 -0.32 -5.46 -11.65
N ASP A 180 -0.73 -5.11 -12.87
CA ASP A 180 0.17 -5.09 -14.03
C ASP A 180 1.19 -3.95 -13.97
N VAL A 181 0.77 -2.74 -13.58
CA VAL A 181 1.68 -1.61 -13.35
C VAL A 181 2.69 -1.95 -12.26
N GLU A 182 2.25 -2.43 -11.10
CA GLU A 182 3.14 -2.80 -10.00
C GLU A 182 4.10 -3.93 -10.41
N LYS A 183 3.61 -4.95 -11.14
CA LYS A 183 4.47 -6.05 -11.64
C LYS A 183 5.59 -5.53 -12.52
N ASN A 184 5.28 -4.59 -13.42
CA ASN A 184 6.26 -4.00 -14.32
C ASN A 184 7.25 -3.11 -13.56
N ALA A 185 6.79 -2.32 -12.60
CA ALA A 185 7.65 -1.51 -11.74
C ALA A 185 8.62 -2.38 -10.94
N PHE A 186 8.15 -3.44 -10.27
CA PHE A 186 9.02 -4.35 -9.51
C PHE A 186 9.96 -5.17 -10.40
N LYS A 187 9.54 -5.58 -11.59
CA LYS A 187 10.44 -6.20 -12.58
C LYS A 187 11.52 -5.23 -13.09
N SER A 188 11.23 -3.94 -13.13
CA SER A 188 12.20 -2.92 -13.49
C SER A 188 13.20 -2.71 -12.34
N LEU A 189 12.71 -2.63 -11.11
CA LEU A 189 13.57 -2.56 -9.91
C LEU A 189 14.51 -3.76 -9.79
N SER A 190 14.02 -4.97 -10.13
CA SER A 190 14.83 -6.19 -10.06
C SER A 190 16.02 -6.19 -11.01
N LYS A 191 16.00 -5.34 -12.05
CA LYS A 191 17.06 -5.23 -13.06
C LYS A 191 18.11 -4.17 -12.73
N ILE A 192 17.88 -3.33 -11.71
CA ILE A 192 18.85 -2.32 -11.31
C ILE A 192 20.13 -3.00 -10.84
N ASN A 193 21.26 -2.62 -11.43
CA ASN A 193 22.57 -3.02 -10.95
C ASN A 193 23.01 -2.09 -9.80
N TRP A 194 23.07 -2.67 -8.60
CA TRP A 194 23.41 -1.99 -7.35
C TRP A 194 24.91 -1.98 -7.05
N LYS A 195 25.74 -2.59 -7.92
CA LYS A 195 27.18 -2.43 -7.84
C LYS A 195 27.53 -1.04 -8.36
N ASN A 196 28.28 -0.29 -7.55
CA ASN A 196 29.01 0.89 -8.00
C ASN A 196 30.22 0.43 -8.80
#